data_AF-A0A1D2SFT4-F1
#
_entry.id   AF-A0A1D2SFT4-F1
#
_cell.length_a   1.000
_cell.length_b   1.000
_cell.length_c   1.000
_cell.angle_alpha   90.00
_cell.angle_beta   90.00
_cell.angle_gamma   90.00
#
_symmetry.space_group_name_H-M   'P 1'
#
loop_
_entity.id
_entity.type
_entity.pdbx_description
1 polymer ?
#
loop_
_entity_poly.entity_id
_entity_poly.type
_entity_poly.pdbx_seq_one_letter_code
_entity_poly.pdbx_strand_id
1 'polypeptide(L)'
;MTQQLQEAEAAASTAQQEADAKRRAYHELEKRSNSTHWSVTEQRLFREKNHLEAVARQLQQDLVPLREEHARLKRKVQAPAQWEAARVEMAALTDRRTALAQEISKARTLQTQLDARIEAVEQQIASDTQSTASRLINAGELTALPAALASLHAELTATRHTRDEVARRIQTLQAEHDALPDQIRLARDSYRGAQAIVAELELHEQLPAFIGVIARAAVARRRAGFTREQGRYEIEIPVEALEAASTALDAELSAG
;
A
#
# COMPACT_ATOMS: atom_id res chain seq x y z
N MET A 1 -15.16 11.41 20.66
CA MET A 1 -13.85 11.92 20.22
C MET A 1 -13.87 12.60 18.87
N THR A 2 -14.39 11.99 17.80
CA THR A 2 -14.42 12.65 16.46
C THR A 2 -15.22 13.95 16.48
N GLN A 3 -16.39 13.98 17.14
CA GLN A 3 -17.16 15.21 17.36
C GLN A 3 -16.39 16.26 18.19
N GLN A 4 -15.73 15.83 19.28
CA GLN A 4 -14.91 16.72 20.11
C GLN A 4 -13.74 17.36 19.33
N LEU A 5 -13.10 16.60 18.44
CA LEU A 5 -12.06 17.13 17.56
C LEU A 5 -12.63 18.16 16.59
N GLN A 6 -13.77 17.89 15.96
CA GLN A 6 -14.43 18.82 15.04
C GLN A 6 -14.83 20.13 15.73
N GLU A 7 -15.38 20.04 16.95
CA GLU A 7 -15.73 21.21 17.77
C GLU A 7 -14.49 22.03 18.14
N ALA A 8 -13.41 21.37 18.57
CA ALA A 8 -12.15 22.04 18.90
C ALA A 8 -11.50 22.69 17.67
N GLU A 9 -11.56 22.04 16.50
CA GLU A 9 -11.06 22.57 15.24
C GLU A 9 -11.85 23.80 14.77
N ALA A 10 -13.18 23.74 14.90
CA ALA A 10 -14.05 24.88 14.63
C ALA A 10 -13.73 26.04 15.57
N ALA A 11 -13.63 25.79 16.88
CA ALA A 11 -13.32 26.81 17.88
C ALA A 11 -11.95 27.47 17.65
N ALA A 12 -10.91 26.69 17.36
CA ALA A 12 -9.58 27.23 17.05
C ALA A 12 -9.57 28.05 15.75
N SER A 13 -10.32 27.60 14.73
CA SER A 13 -10.48 28.33 13.47
C SER A 13 -11.17 29.67 13.69
N THR A 14 -12.27 29.69 14.44
CA THR A 14 -12.98 30.93 14.80
C THR A 14 -12.09 31.87 15.60
N ALA A 15 -11.40 31.38 16.63
CA ALA A 15 -10.48 32.20 17.43
C ALA A 15 -9.32 32.78 16.60
N GLN A 16 -8.79 32.01 15.65
CA GLN A 16 -7.75 32.48 14.72
C GLN A 16 -8.29 33.59 13.81
N GLN A 17 -9.50 33.43 13.26
CA GLN A 17 -10.13 34.44 12.43
C GLN A 17 -10.38 35.75 13.21
N GLU A 18 -10.84 35.66 14.45
CA GLU A 18 -11.04 36.82 15.33
C GLU A 18 -9.72 37.52 15.67
N ALA A 19 -8.68 36.75 16.00
CA ALA A 19 -7.34 37.28 16.26
C ALA A 19 -6.76 37.98 15.02
N ASP A 20 -6.90 37.40 13.83
CA ASP A 20 -6.44 37.99 12.57
C ASP A 20 -7.23 39.25 12.20
N ALA A 21 -8.55 39.27 12.42
CA ALA A 21 -9.37 40.45 12.21
C ALA A 21 -8.93 41.60 13.12
N LYS A 22 -8.68 41.31 14.41
CA LYS A 22 -8.21 42.32 15.38
C LYS A 22 -6.77 42.76 15.12
N ARG A 23 -5.90 41.86 14.65
CA ARG A 23 -4.54 42.20 14.20
C ARG A 23 -4.57 43.17 13.01
N ARG A 24 -5.43 42.93 12.03
CA ARG A 24 -5.62 43.84 10.88
C ARG A 24 -6.14 45.21 11.34
N ALA A 25 -7.17 45.24 12.19
CA ALA A 25 -7.71 46.47 12.72
C ALA A 25 -6.67 47.29 13.51
N TYR A 26 -5.85 46.63 14.34
CA TYR A 26 -4.74 47.26 15.05
C TYR A 26 -3.69 47.82 14.08
N HIS A 27 -3.30 47.05 13.06
CA HIS A 27 -2.32 47.48 12.07
C HIS A 27 -2.80 48.68 11.22
N GLU A 28 -4.08 48.73 10.87
CA GLU A 28 -4.67 49.89 10.19
C GLU A 28 -4.67 51.14 11.07
N LEU A 29 -4.94 50.97 12.35
CA LEU A 29 -4.87 52.06 13.33
C LEU A 29 -3.43 52.57 13.49
N GLU A 30 -2.45 51.67 13.59
CA GLU A 30 -1.03 52.00 13.70
C GLU A 30 -0.54 52.82 12.50
N LYS A 31 -1.00 52.48 11.28
CA LYS A 31 -0.69 53.24 10.07
C LYS A 31 -1.27 54.66 10.04
N ARG A 32 -2.42 54.88 10.71
CA ARG A 32 -3.10 56.19 10.75
C ARG A 32 -2.68 57.04 11.93
N SER A 33 -2.06 56.44 12.94
CA SER A 33 -1.64 57.14 14.15
C SER A 33 -0.38 57.97 13.87
N ASN A 34 -0.53 59.30 13.93
CA ASN A 34 0.58 60.26 13.79
C ASN A 34 1.09 60.77 15.15
N SER A 35 0.68 60.14 16.25
CA SER A 35 0.98 60.56 17.62
C SER A 35 2.02 59.65 18.27
N THR A 36 2.95 60.24 19.03
CA THR A 36 3.90 59.50 19.87
C THR A 36 3.25 58.95 21.15
N HIS A 37 2.05 59.42 21.50
CA HIS A 37 1.31 59.03 22.71
C HIS A 37 0.05 58.27 22.34
N TRP A 38 -0.13 57.09 22.92
CA TRP A 38 -1.29 56.23 22.69
C TRP A 38 -2.50 56.67 23.49
N SER A 39 -3.62 56.84 22.80
CA SER A 39 -4.94 57.06 23.37
C SER A 39 -5.46 55.82 24.11
N VAL A 40 -6.46 56.03 24.99
CA VAL A 40 -7.10 54.95 25.77
C VAL A 40 -7.72 53.87 24.88
N THR A 41 -8.26 54.28 23.72
CA THR A 41 -8.87 53.38 22.72
C THR A 41 -7.81 52.51 22.04
N GLU A 42 -6.66 53.07 21.68
CA GLU A 42 -5.52 52.34 21.09
C GLU A 42 -4.94 51.31 22.08
N GLN A 43 -4.78 51.71 23.34
CA GLN A 43 -4.32 50.81 24.41
C GLN A 43 -5.32 49.65 24.64
N ARG A 44 -6.62 49.92 24.61
CA ARG A 44 -7.65 48.87 24.73
C ARG A 44 -7.58 47.90 23.55
N LEU A 45 -7.50 48.41 22.32
CA LEU A 45 -7.42 47.58 21.11
C LEU A 45 -6.17 46.68 21.12
N PHE A 46 -5.02 47.21 21.55
CA PHE A 46 -3.80 46.42 21.69
C PHE A 46 -3.94 45.28 22.70
N ARG A 47 -4.55 45.54 23.86
CA ARG A 47 -4.81 44.52 24.88
C ARG A 47 -5.77 43.45 24.37
N GLU A 48 -6.86 43.83 23.72
CA GLU A 48 -7.82 42.89 23.11
C GLU A 48 -7.14 42.03 22.02
N LYS A 49 -6.33 42.65 21.14
CA LYS A 49 -5.56 41.94 20.12
C LYS A 49 -4.62 40.91 20.76
N ASN A 50 -3.83 41.31 21.76
CA ASN A 50 -2.91 40.39 22.44
C ASN A 50 -3.66 39.26 23.15
N HIS A 51 -4.82 39.55 23.75
CA HIS A 51 -5.65 38.54 24.41
C HIS A 51 -6.17 37.51 23.41
N LEU A 52 -6.78 37.95 22.31
CA LEU A 52 -7.32 37.04 21.28
C LEU A 52 -6.21 36.26 20.58
N GLU A 53 -5.04 36.87 20.33
CA GLU A 53 -3.88 36.14 19.82
C GLU A 53 -3.35 35.09 20.80
N ALA A 54 -3.42 35.32 22.10
CA ALA A 54 -3.04 34.35 23.12
C ALA A 54 -4.05 33.19 23.18
N VAL A 55 -5.35 33.50 23.14
CA VAL A 55 -6.43 32.49 23.10
C VAL A 55 -6.33 31.62 21.85
N ALA A 56 -6.15 32.22 20.67
CA ALA A 56 -5.98 31.47 19.41
C ALA A 56 -4.75 30.54 19.46
N ARG A 57 -3.63 31.03 19.99
CA ARG A 57 -2.41 30.22 20.18
C ARG A 57 -2.64 29.05 21.15
N GLN A 58 -3.31 29.29 22.27
CA GLN A 58 -3.60 28.24 23.25
C GLN A 58 -4.48 27.14 22.63
N LEU A 59 -5.57 27.52 21.95
CA LEU A 59 -6.46 26.56 21.29
C LEU A 59 -5.74 25.75 20.19
N GLN A 60 -4.81 26.36 19.47
CA GLN A 60 -3.96 25.64 18.50
C GLN A 60 -3.00 24.66 19.17
N GLN A 61 -2.44 25.01 20.33
CA GLN A 61 -1.58 24.12 21.11
C GLN A 61 -2.38 22.93 21.66
N ASP A 62 -3.57 23.18 22.19
CA ASP A 62 -4.44 22.14 22.76
C ASP A 62 -4.99 21.18 21.69
N LEU A 63 -5.09 21.63 20.43
CA LEU A 63 -5.49 20.79 19.30
C LEU A 63 -4.46 19.72 18.93
N VAL A 64 -3.16 19.96 19.13
CA VAL A 64 -2.10 19.02 18.75
C VAL A 64 -2.27 17.66 19.44
N PRO A 65 -2.33 17.57 20.78
CA PRO A 65 -2.48 16.27 21.46
C PRO A 65 -3.82 15.61 21.12
N LEU A 66 -4.89 16.38 20.92
CA LEU A 66 -6.20 15.84 20.54
C LEU A 66 -6.17 15.19 19.15
N ARG A 67 -5.48 15.81 18.18
CA ARG A 67 -5.26 15.25 16.84
C ARG A 67 -4.42 13.98 16.87
N GLU A 68 -3.34 13.99 17.64
CA GLU A 68 -2.47 12.83 17.83
C GLU A 68 -3.23 11.66 18.44
N GLU A 69 -4.01 11.92 19.49
CA GLU A 69 -4.80 10.90 20.15
C GLU A 69 -5.92 10.36 19.24
N HIS A 70 -6.58 11.24 18.48
CA HIS A 70 -7.60 10.83 17.52
C HIS A 70 -6.98 9.97 16.41
N ALA A 71 -5.83 10.35 15.87
CA ALA A 71 -5.11 9.56 14.88
C ALA A 71 -4.69 8.19 15.45
N ARG A 72 -4.20 8.16 16.69
CA ARG A 72 -3.84 6.92 17.40
C ARG A 72 -5.04 6.00 17.56
N LEU A 73 -6.16 6.50 18.08
CA LEU A 73 -7.37 5.71 18.29
C LEU A 73 -8.00 5.25 16.98
N LYS A 74 -8.01 6.12 15.96
CA LYS A 74 -8.45 5.74 14.62
C LYS A 74 -7.64 4.57 14.07
N ARG A 75 -6.31 4.60 14.19
CA ARG A 75 -5.44 3.48 13.78
C ARG A 75 -5.79 2.20 14.53
N LYS A 76 -5.96 2.26 15.86
CA LYS A 76 -6.35 1.11 16.67
C LYS A 76 -7.68 0.51 16.23
N VAL A 77 -8.70 1.33 16.01
CA VAL A 77 -10.03 0.86 15.56
C VAL A 77 -9.99 0.26 14.15
N GLN A 78 -9.16 0.80 13.26
CA GLN A 78 -9.08 0.35 11.86
C GLN A 78 -8.17 -0.86 11.66
N ALA A 79 -7.22 -1.09 12.57
CA ALA A 79 -6.19 -2.12 12.42
C ALA A 79 -6.73 -3.54 12.17
N PRO A 80 -7.77 -4.05 12.88
CA PRO A 80 -8.28 -5.40 12.61
C PRO A 80 -8.81 -5.56 11.18
N ALA A 81 -9.58 -4.58 10.69
CA ALA A 81 -10.10 -4.61 9.33
C ALA A 81 -8.98 -4.46 8.28
N GLN A 82 -7.97 -3.63 8.57
CA GLN A 82 -6.80 -3.46 7.70
C GLN A 82 -5.93 -4.71 7.63
N TRP A 83 -5.76 -5.41 8.76
CA TRP A 83 -5.00 -6.65 8.83
C TRP A 83 -5.66 -7.74 7.96
N GLU A 84 -6.98 -7.91 8.11
CA GLU A 84 -7.75 -8.85 7.30
C GLU A 84 -7.74 -8.50 5.81
N ALA A 85 -7.93 -7.22 5.46
CA ALA A 85 -7.88 -6.76 4.08
C ALA A 85 -6.50 -7.01 3.45
N ALA A 86 -5.41 -6.68 4.16
CA ALA A 86 -4.05 -6.90 3.67
C ALA A 86 -3.73 -8.39 3.50
N ARG A 87 -4.24 -9.26 4.39
CA ARG A 87 -4.10 -10.72 4.25
C ARG A 87 -4.75 -11.24 2.97
N VAL A 88 -6.00 -10.82 2.72
CA VAL A 88 -6.74 -11.21 1.51
C VAL A 88 -6.07 -10.67 0.25
N GLU A 89 -5.59 -9.43 0.29
CA GLU A 89 -4.88 -8.80 -0.83
C GLU A 89 -3.58 -9.52 -1.16
N MET A 90 -2.76 -9.87 -0.15
CA MET A 90 -1.54 -10.65 -0.35
C MET A 90 -1.83 -11.98 -1.06
N ALA A 91 -2.78 -12.76 -0.53
CA ALA A 91 -3.17 -14.04 -1.13
C ALA A 91 -3.63 -13.89 -2.58
N ALA A 92 -4.47 -12.88 -2.86
CA ALA A 92 -4.96 -12.60 -4.21
C ALA A 92 -3.83 -12.21 -5.17
N LEU A 93 -2.85 -11.41 -4.72
CA LEU A 93 -1.70 -11.02 -5.54
C LEU A 93 -0.76 -12.20 -5.81
N THR A 94 -0.53 -13.06 -4.81
CA THR A 94 0.25 -14.29 -4.95
C THR A 94 -0.41 -15.25 -5.93
N ASP A 95 -1.71 -15.47 -5.81
CA ASP A 95 -2.50 -16.28 -6.74
C ASP A 95 -2.47 -15.70 -8.15
N ARG A 96 -2.65 -14.38 -8.30
CA ARG A 96 -2.57 -13.71 -9.60
C ARG A 96 -1.19 -13.89 -10.24
N ARG A 97 -0.11 -13.80 -9.45
CA ARG A 97 1.25 -13.99 -9.93
C ARG A 97 1.48 -15.41 -10.44
N THR A 98 1.02 -16.43 -9.70
CA THR A 98 1.14 -17.82 -10.13
C THR A 98 0.31 -18.10 -11.39
N ALA A 99 -0.90 -17.56 -11.49
CA ALA A 99 -1.75 -17.66 -12.67
C ALA A 99 -1.09 -17.03 -13.90
N LEU A 100 -0.53 -15.82 -13.77
CA LEU A 100 0.22 -15.17 -14.86
C LEU A 100 1.44 -15.98 -15.29
N ALA A 101 2.21 -16.54 -14.35
CA ALA A 101 3.35 -17.39 -14.69
C ALA A 101 2.91 -18.62 -15.52
N GLN A 102 1.78 -19.23 -15.16
CA GLN A 102 1.20 -20.33 -15.94
C GLN A 102 0.73 -19.87 -17.33
N GLU A 103 0.04 -18.74 -17.43
CA GLU A 103 -0.39 -18.17 -18.72
C GLU A 103 0.80 -17.86 -19.64
N ILE A 104 1.86 -17.24 -19.10
CA ILE A 104 3.10 -16.97 -19.83
C ILE A 104 3.73 -18.28 -20.34
N SER A 105 3.78 -19.32 -19.50
CA SER A 105 4.35 -20.62 -19.91
C SER A 105 3.56 -21.27 -21.06
N LYS A 106 2.22 -21.21 -21.01
CA LYS A 106 1.34 -21.71 -22.07
C LYS A 106 1.53 -20.91 -23.36
N ALA A 107 1.58 -19.58 -23.27
CA ALA A 107 1.78 -18.70 -24.41
C ALA A 107 3.15 -18.92 -25.08
N ARG A 108 4.23 -19.09 -24.30
CA ARG A 108 5.56 -19.43 -24.83
C ARG A 108 5.60 -20.79 -25.52
N THR A 109 4.86 -21.77 -24.99
CA THR A 109 4.72 -23.08 -25.64
C THR A 109 4.03 -22.94 -27.00
N LEU A 110 2.93 -22.18 -27.05
CA LEU A 110 2.22 -21.90 -28.31
C LEU A 110 3.10 -21.12 -29.30
N GLN A 111 3.87 -20.14 -28.83
CA GLN A 111 4.82 -19.41 -29.66
C GLN A 111 5.83 -20.36 -30.33
N THR A 112 6.38 -21.30 -29.56
CA THR A 112 7.33 -22.30 -30.08
C THR A 112 6.67 -23.21 -31.13
N GLN A 113 5.40 -23.60 -30.91
CA GLN A 113 4.64 -24.39 -31.89
C GLN A 113 4.36 -23.60 -33.17
N LEU A 114 4.06 -22.30 -33.07
CA LEU A 114 3.86 -21.42 -34.22
C LEU A 114 5.17 -21.22 -34.99
N ASP A 115 6.29 -21.01 -34.31
CA ASP A 115 7.62 -20.91 -34.93
C ASP A 115 7.96 -22.20 -35.70
N ALA A 116 7.72 -23.38 -35.11
CA ALA A 116 7.91 -24.67 -35.79
C ALA A 116 6.97 -24.86 -37.00
N ARG A 117 5.71 -24.38 -36.92
CA ARG A 117 4.77 -24.44 -38.06
C ARG A 117 5.20 -23.52 -39.19
N ILE A 118 5.70 -22.33 -38.87
CA ILE A 118 6.26 -21.39 -39.84
C ILE A 118 7.41 -22.05 -40.60
N GLU A 119 8.37 -22.65 -39.91
CA GLU A 119 9.50 -23.35 -40.53
C GLU A 119 9.04 -24.50 -41.43
N ALA A 120 8.11 -25.34 -40.95
CA ALA A 120 7.59 -26.46 -41.72
C ALA A 120 6.87 -26.01 -43.01
N VAL A 121 6.05 -24.94 -42.93
CA VAL A 121 5.34 -24.38 -44.10
C VAL A 121 6.33 -23.74 -45.08
N GLU A 122 7.37 -23.05 -44.60
CA GLU A 122 8.42 -22.49 -45.44
C GLU A 122 9.18 -23.58 -46.22
N GLN A 123 9.56 -24.67 -45.55
CA GLN A 123 10.20 -25.82 -46.18
C GLN A 123 9.29 -26.46 -47.24
N GLN A 124 8.00 -26.62 -46.93
CA GLN A 124 7.01 -27.16 -47.87
C GLN A 124 6.85 -26.27 -49.11
N ILE A 125 6.73 -24.94 -48.92
CA ILE A 125 6.66 -23.96 -50.00
C ILE A 125 7.90 -24.07 -50.90
N ALA A 126 9.11 -24.15 -50.33
CA ALA A 126 10.33 -24.26 -51.10
C ALA A 126 10.37 -25.54 -51.96
N SER A 127 10.03 -26.69 -51.36
CA SER A 127 9.95 -27.98 -52.05
C SER A 127 8.92 -27.98 -53.18
N ASP A 128 7.70 -27.51 -52.91
CA ASP A 128 6.62 -27.50 -53.90
C ASP A 128 6.89 -26.50 -55.03
N THR A 129 7.55 -25.38 -54.73
CA THR A 129 7.99 -24.41 -55.74
C THR A 129 9.05 -25.02 -56.66
N GLN A 130 10.05 -25.71 -56.10
CA GLN A 130 11.08 -26.39 -56.89
C GLN A 130 10.51 -27.51 -57.78
N SER A 131 9.58 -28.30 -57.22
CA SER A 131 8.85 -29.35 -57.94
C SER A 131 8.02 -28.75 -59.09
N THR A 132 7.29 -27.67 -58.82
CA THR A 132 6.47 -26.97 -59.84
C THR A 132 7.34 -26.37 -60.93
N ALA A 133 8.45 -25.72 -60.59
CA ALA A 133 9.40 -25.18 -61.55
C ALA A 133 9.98 -26.28 -62.45
N SER A 134 10.38 -27.42 -61.87
CA SER A 134 10.89 -28.57 -62.63
C SER A 134 9.84 -29.12 -63.61
N ARG A 135 8.56 -29.19 -63.21
CA ARG A 135 7.46 -29.61 -64.09
C ARG A 135 7.24 -28.63 -65.24
N LEU A 136 7.26 -27.32 -64.97
CA LEU A 136 7.11 -26.29 -66.00
C LEU A 136 8.26 -26.31 -67.00
N ILE A 137 9.51 -26.44 -66.52
CA ILE A 137 10.69 -26.57 -67.38
C ILE A 137 10.55 -27.81 -68.29
N ASN A 138 10.14 -28.95 -67.72
CA ASN A 138 9.96 -30.19 -68.49
C ASN A 138 8.80 -30.13 -69.48
N ALA A 139 7.72 -29.40 -69.16
CA ALA A 139 6.58 -29.20 -70.04
C ALA A 139 6.88 -28.24 -71.20
N GLY A 140 7.81 -27.29 -71.02
CA GLY A 140 8.18 -26.30 -72.03
C GLY A 140 7.14 -25.21 -72.28
N GLU A 141 6.05 -25.19 -71.51
CA GLU A 141 4.97 -24.22 -71.59
C GLU A 141 4.47 -23.82 -70.19
N LEU A 142 3.95 -22.59 -70.07
CA LEU A 142 3.43 -22.08 -68.81
C LEU A 142 2.03 -22.68 -68.56
N THR A 143 1.98 -23.66 -67.65
CA THR A 143 0.72 -24.18 -67.12
C THR A 143 0.34 -23.47 -65.81
N ALA A 144 -0.92 -23.57 -65.41
CA ALA A 144 -1.42 -22.93 -64.20
C ALA A 144 -0.67 -23.41 -62.96
N LEU A 145 -0.26 -22.47 -62.09
CA LEU A 145 0.41 -22.81 -60.83
C LEU A 145 -0.55 -23.55 -59.89
N PRO A 146 -0.06 -24.53 -59.09
CA PRO A 146 -0.89 -25.24 -58.13
C PRO A 146 -1.54 -24.31 -57.09
N ALA A 147 -2.87 -24.35 -56.96
CA ALA A 147 -3.60 -23.57 -55.96
C ALA A 147 -3.15 -23.87 -54.51
N ALA A 148 -2.62 -25.07 -54.26
CA ALA A 148 -2.05 -25.45 -52.97
C ALA A 148 -0.88 -24.53 -52.55
N LEU A 149 -0.05 -24.06 -53.50
CA LEU A 149 1.04 -23.12 -53.18
C LEU A 149 0.51 -21.78 -52.68
N ALA A 150 -0.55 -21.25 -53.30
CA ALA A 150 -1.17 -20.00 -52.84
C ALA A 150 -1.79 -20.17 -51.44
N SER A 151 -2.43 -21.32 -51.18
CA SER A 151 -2.96 -21.66 -49.85
C SER A 151 -1.87 -21.70 -48.78
N LEU A 152 -0.70 -22.29 -49.07
CA LEU A 152 0.42 -22.35 -48.13
C LEU A 152 1.00 -20.96 -47.82
N HIS A 153 1.09 -20.07 -48.81
CA HIS A 153 1.55 -18.68 -48.57
C HIS A 153 0.56 -17.89 -47.70
N ALA A 154 -0.75 -18.10 -47.89
CA ALA A 154 -1.77 -17.51 -47.06
C ALA A 154 -1.69 -18.03 -45.61
N GLU A 155 -1.50 -19.34 -45.44
CA GLU A 155 -1.29 -19.95 -44.13
C GLU A 155 -0.03 -19.39 -43.44
N LEU A 156 1.09 -19.29 -44.15
CA LEU A 156 2.34 -18.72 -43.61
C LEU A 156 2.13 -17.29 -43.11
N THR A 157 1.43 -16.46 -43.90
CA THR A 157 1.15 -15.07 -43.54
C THR A 157 0.27 -14.99 -42.29
N ALA A 158 -0.80 -15.79 -42.23
CA ALA A 158 -1.70 -15.84 -41.07
C ALA A 158 -0.99 -16.37 -39.81
N THR A 159 -0.12 -17.38 -39.96
CA THR A 159 0.63 -17.97 -38.86
C THR A 159 1.65 -16.99 -38.29
N ARG A 160 2.40 -16.28 -39.14
CA ARG A 160 3.33 -15.22 -38.72
C ARG A 160 2.61 -14.10 -37.98
N HIS A 161 1.47 -13.64 -38.49
CA HIS A 161 0.68 -12.61 -37.82
C HIS A 161 0.20 -13.07 -36.43
N THR A 162 -0.28 -14.32 -36.34
CA THR A 162 -0.72 -14.92 -35.08
C THR A 162 0.44 -15.05 -34.08
N ARG A 163 1.63 -15.44 -34.57
CA ARG A 163 2.86 -15.53 -33.77
C ARG A 163 3.25 -14.17 -33.20
N ASP A 164 3.18 -13.12 -33.99
CA ASP A 164 3.51 -11.76 -33.53
C ASP A 164 2.47 -11.24 -32.50
N GLU A 165 1.19 -11.60 -32.66
CA GLU A 165 0.18 -11.32 -31.64
C GLU A 165 0.45 -12.06 -30.33
N VAL A 166 0.79 -13.35 -30.38
CA VAL A 166 1.18 -14.12 -29.20
C VAL A 166 2.41 -13.52 -28.53
N ALA A 167 3.42 -13.09 -29.31
CA ALA A 167 4.61 -12.44 -28.77
C ALA A 167 4.28 -11.12 -28.04
N ARG A 168 3.40 -10.29 -28.61
CA ARG A 168 2.90 -9.08 -27.95
C ARG A 168 2.16 -9.40 -26.66
N ARG A 169 1.29 -10.42 -26.68
CA ARG A 169 0.55 -10.86 -25.48
C ARG A 169 1.48 -11.35 -24.38
N ILE A 170 2.53 -12.11 -24.72
CA ILE A 170 3.57 -12.53 -23.78
C ILE A 170 4.21 -11.31 -23.12
N GLN A 171 4.60 -10.29 -23.89
CA GLN A 171 5.20 -9.07 -23.34
C GLN A 171 4.28 -8.35 -22.35
N THR A 172 2.98 -8.22 -22.68
CA THR A 172 2.00 -7.62 -21.77
C THR A 172 1.86 -8.42 -20.47
N LEU A 173 1.70 -9.75 -20.57
CA LEU A 173 1.59 -10.62 -19.39
C LEU A 173 2.87 -10.60 -18.54
N GLN A 174 4.03 -10.53 -19.18
CA GLN A 174 5.33 -10.41 -18.52
C GLN A 174 5.42 -9.11 -17.72
N ALA A 175 5.02 -7.98 -18.32
CA ALA A 175 5.02 -6.69 -17.64
C ALA A 175 4.06 -6.67 -16.43
N GLU A 176 2.86 -7.28 -16.55
CA GLU A 176 1.95 -7.45 -15.42
C GLU A 176 2.59 -8.31 -14.32
N HIS A 177 3.18 -9.46 -14.69
CA HIS A 177 3.83 -10.37 -13.75
C HIS A 177 4.98 -9.70 -13.00
N ASP A 178 5.77 -8.88 -13.69
CA ASP A 178 6.97 -8.23 -13.13
C ASP A 178 6.63 -7.02 -12.25
N ALA A 179 5.41 -6.48 -12.34
CA ALA A 179 4.91 -5.42 -11.45
C ALA A 179 4.36 -5.96 -10.11
N LEU A 180 3.91 -7.22 -10.07
CA LEU A 180 3.31 -7.82 -8.86
C LEU A 180 4.24 -7.92 -7.64
N PRO A 181 5.56 -8.18 -7.75
CA PRO A 181 6.44 -8.28 -6.59
C PRO A 181 6.42 -7.03 -5.70
N ASP A 182 6.38 -5.83 -6.28
CA ASP A 182 6.31 -4.58 -5.51
C ASP A 182 4.96 -4.42 -4.82
N GLN A 183 3.86 -4.82 -5.48
CA GLN A 183 2.52 -4.80 -4.89
C GLN A 183 2.42 -5.78 -3.71
N ILE A 184 2.96 -6.99 -3.86
CA ILE A 184 3.03 -7.99 -2.78
C ILE A 184 3.85 -7.46 -1.61
N ARG A 185 4.97 -6.77 -1.88
CA ARG A 185 5.80 -6.16 -0.83
C ARG A 185 5.01 -5.09 -0.05
N LEU A 186 4.30 -4.21 -0.75
CA LEU A 186 3.50 -3.16 -0.12
C LEU A 186 2.34 -3.74 0.71
N ALA A 187 1.65 -4.76 0.20
CA ALA A 187 0.60 -5.46 0.92
C ALA A 187 1.15 -6.14 2.18
N ARG A 188 2.35 -6.72 2.10
CA ARG A 188 3.06 -7.31 3.25
C ARG A 188 3.45 -6.28 4.31
N ASP A 189 3.94 -5.12 3.90
CA ASP A 189 4.29 -4.03 4.82
C ASP A 189 3.03 -3.52 5.56
N SER A 190 1.90 -3.41 4.84
CA SER A 190 0.59 -3.07 5.42
C SER A 190 0.11 -4.13 6.41
N TYR A 191 0.18 -5.41 6.04
CA TYR A 191 -0.16 -6.54 6.89
C TYR A 191 0.63 -6.51 8.21
N ARG A 192 1.96 -6.36 8.15
CA ARG A 192 2.82 -6.29 9.33
C ARG A 192 2.47 -5.12 10.24
N GLY A 193 2.24 -3.95 9.65
CA GLY A 193 1.86 -2.75 10.41
C GLY A 193 0.52 -2.92 11.14
N ALA A 194 -0.49 -3.46 10.47
CA ALA A 194 -1.79 -3.70 11.05
C ALA A 194 -1.76 -4.81 12.12
N GLN A 195 -1.05 -5.91 11.84
CA GLN A 195 -0.88 -7.02 12.78
C GLN A 195 -0.20 -6.59 14.07
N ALA A 196 0.85 -5.76 13.99
CA ALA A 196 1.51 -5.24 15.19
C ALA A 196 0.56 -4.47 16.11
N ILE A 197 -0.35 -3.68 15.51
CA ILE A 197 -1.38 -2.95 16.27
C ILE A 197 -2.43 -3.92 16.85
N VAL A 198 -2.86 -4.93 16.08
CA VAL A 198 -3.80 -5.96 16.56
C VAL A 198 -3.21 -6.74 17.73
N ALA A 199 -1.96 -7.20 17.62
CA ALA A 199 -1.26 -7.88 18.70
C ALA A 199 -1.10 -6.98 19.95
N GLU A 200 -0.85 -5.68 19.75
CA GLU A 200 -0.84 -4.72 20.85
C GLU A 200 -2.22 -4.60 21.51
N LEU A 201 -3.31 -4.58 20.73
CA LEU A 201 -4.69 -4.55 21.26
C LEU A 201 -5.01 -5.80 22.07
N GLU A 202 -4.70 -6.98 21.55
CA GLU A 202 -4.88 -8.26 22.24
C GLU A 202 -4.13 -8.28 23.56
N LEU A 203 -2.88 -7.80 23.58
CA LEU A 203 -2.12 -7.66 24.82
C LEU A 203 -2.85 -6.73 25.82
N HIS A 204 -3.32 -5.57 25.36
CA HIS A 204 -4.04 -4.62 26.23
C HIS A 204 -5.35 -5.18 26.78
N GLU A 205 -6.03 -6.05 26.03
CA GLU A 205 -7.22 -6.76 26.49
C GLU A 205 -6.90 -7.79 27.58
N GLN A 206 -5.75 -8.47 27.48
CA GLN A 206 -5.32 -9.48 28.46
C GLN A 206 -4.65 -8.87 29.71
N LEU A 207 -4.08 -7.65 29.60
CA LEU A 207 -3.32 -6.99 30.67
C LEU A 207 -4.08 -6.89 32.02
N PRO A 208 -5.37 -6.51 32.09
CA PRO A 208 -6.07 -6.37 33.37
C PRO A 208 -6.06 -7.66 34.22
N ALA A 209 -6.25 -8.82 33.59
CA ALA A 209 -6.21 -10.11 34.27
C ALA A 209 -4.81 -10.39 34.85
N PHE A 210 -3.78 -10.04 34.09
CA PHE A 210 -2.38 -10.25 34.48
C PHE A 210 -1.89 -9.26 35.55
N ILE A 211 -2.32 -8.00 35.49
CA ILE A 211 -1.98 -6.95 36.48
C ILE A 211 -2.43 -7.38 37.88
N GLY A 212 -3.61 -8.00 38.02
CA GLY A 212 -4.08 -8.51 39.31
C GLY A 212 -3.15 -9.60 39.90
N VAL A 213 -2.54 -10.43 39.06
CA VAL A 213 -1.56 -11.44 39.49
C VAL A 213 -0.26 -10.78 39.95
N ILE A 214 0.28 -9.87 39.14
CA ILE A 214 1.50 -9.12 39.48
C ILE A 214 1.32 -8.35 40.79
N ALA A 215 0.19 -7.64 40.95
CA ALA A 215 -0.09 -6.86 42.14
C ALA A 215 -0.13 -7.74 43.40
N ARG A 216 -0.78 -8.92 43.32
CA ARG A 216 -0.78 -9.88 44.43
C ARG A 216 0.62 -10.38 44.77
N ALA A 217 1.43 -10.73 43.76
CA ALA A 217 2.81 -11.18 43.97
C ALA A 217 3.68 -10.09 44.60
N ALA A 218 3.56 -8.84 44.14
CA ALA A 218 4.28 -7.69 44.69
C ALA A 218 3.90 -7.43 46.16
N VAL A 219 2.60 -7.46 46.48
CA VAL A 219 2.13 -7.29 47.87
C VAL A 219 2.60 -8.44 48.76
N ALA A 220 2.57 -9.69 48.28
CA ALA A 220 3.05 -10.84 49.03
C ALA A 220 4.56 -10.75 49.32
N ARG A 221 5.39 -10.40 48.33
CA ARG A 221 6.83 -10.17 48.51
C ARG A 221 7.10 -9.07 49.53
N ARG A 222 6.36 -7.97 49.45
CA ARG A 222 6.48 -6.87 50.43
C ARG A 222 6.19 -7.36 51.85
N ARG A 223 5.11 -8.13 52.04
CA ARG A 223 4.75 -8.69 53.35
C ARG A 223 5.80 -9.68 53.89
N ALA A 224 6.52 -10.37 53.00
CA ALA A 224 7.61 -11.26 53.35
C ALA A 224 8.96 -10.54 53.60
N GLY A 225 9.00 -9.21 53.56
CA GLY A 225 10.20 -8.42 53.89
C GLY A 225 11.19 -8.23 52.74
N PHE A 226 10.83 -8.61 51.50
CA PHE A 226 11.66 -8.30 50.33
C PHE A 226 11.55 -6.79 50.01
N THR A 227 12.66 -6.06 50.12
CA THR A 227 12.71 -4.59 50.13
C THR A 227 13.21 -3.93 48.84
N ARG A 228 13.64 -4.71 47.84
CA ARG A 228 14.14 -4.16 46.57
C ARG A 228 12.98 -3.99 45.57
N GLU A 229 12.82 -2.75 45.10
CA GLU A 229 11.90 -2.30 44.05
C GLU A 229 10.40 -2.38 44.39
N GLN A 230 9.96 -1.45 45.23
CA GLN A 230 8.55 -1.27 45.54
C GLN A 230 7.82 -0.64 44.35
N GLY A 231 7.03 -1.43 43.63
CA GLY A 231 6.15 -0.96 42.55
C GLY A 231 6.53 -1.45 41.14
N ARG A 232 7.59 -2.26 41.00
CA ARG A 232 8.02 -2.81 39.72
C ARG A 232 8.14 -4.33 39.79
N TYR A 233 7.70 -5.01 38.73
CA TYR A 233 7.90 -6.44 38.55
C TYR A 233 8.50 -6.65 37.16
N GLU A 234 9.74 -7.13 37.08
CA GLU A 234 10.42 -7.40 35.82
C GLU A 234 10.08 -8.83 35.36
N ILE A 235 9.70 -8.95 34.09
CA ILE A 235 9.32 -10.23 33.48
C ILE A 235 10.16 -10.36 32.21
N GLU A 236 11.04 -11.36 32.22
CA GLU A 236 11.76 -11.77 31.02
C GLU A 236 10.86 -12.66 30.18
N ILE A 237 10.79 -12.40 28.87
CA ILE A 237 10.08 -13.27 27.93
C ILE A 237 11.00 -14.44 27.59
N PRO A 238 10.59 -15.70 27.81
CA PRO A 238 11.40 -16.87 27.47
C PRO A 238 11.77 -16.87 25.99
N VAL A 239 13.02 -17.25 25.67
CA VAL A 239 13.53 -17.29 24.30
C VAL A 239 12.69 -18.23 23.43
N GLU A 240 12.28 -19.37 23.98
CA GLU A 240 11.45 -20.36 23.28
C GLU A 240 10.08 -19.77 22.89
N ALA A 241 9.53 -18.88 23.72
CA ALA A 241 8.29 -18.18 23.40
C ALA A 241 8.48 -17.16 22.27
N LEU A 242 9.63 -16.47 22.23
CA LEU A 242 9.97 -15.56 21.13
C LEU A 242 10.18 -16.32 19.81
N GLU A 243 10.88 -17.45 19.84
CA GLU A 243 11.10 -18.29 18.67
C GLU A 243 9.78 -18.88 18.13
N ALA A 244 8.90 -19.35 19.02
CA ALA A 244 7.58 -19.82 18.63
C ALA A 244 6.74 -18.71 17.99
N ALA A 245 6.77 -17.49 18.54
CA ALA A 245 6.06 -16.34 17.98
C ALA A 245 6.63 -15.92 16.61
N SER A 246 7.96 -15.93 16.44
CA SER A 246 8.59 -15.65 15.14
C SER A 246 8.18 -16.69 14.10
N THR A 247 8.18 -17.97 14.47
CA THR A 247 7.80 -19.07 13.56
C THR A 247 6.34 -18.96 13.13
N ALA A 248 5.44 -18.63 14.06
CA ALA A 248 4.02 -18.43 13.74
C ALA A 248 3.83 -17.24 12.78
N LEU A 249 4.52 -16.12 13.03
CA LEU A 249 4.47 -14.95 12.15
C LEU A 249 4.99 -15.26 10.74
N ASP A 250 6.10 -15.97 10.64
CA ASP A 250 6.67 -16.35 9.34
C ASP A 250 5.75 -17.30 8.56
N ALA A 251 5.06 -18.21 9.26
CA ALA A 251 4.07 -19.09 8.65
C ALA A 251 2.88 -18.32 8.08
N GLU A 252 2.36 -17.32 8.81
CA GLU A 252 1.28 -16.46 8.33
C GLU A 252 1.70 -15.60 7.13
N LEU A 253 2.91 -15.06 7.15
CA LEU A 253 3.48 -14.28 6.04
C LEU A 253 3.80 -15.10 4.78
N SER A 254 3.97 -16.41 4.94
CA SER A 254 4.24 -17.35 3.84
C SER A 254 2.97 -17.95 3.25
N ALA A 255 1.86 -17.92 3.99
CA ALA A 255 0.56 -18.46 3.57
C ALA A 255 -0.29 -17.47 2.75
N GLY A 256 0.07 -16.17 2.74
CA GLY A 256 -0.50 -15.13 1.88
C GLY A 256 0.48 -14.70 0.79
#